data_AF-A0A562RD95-F1
#
_entry.id   AF-A0A562RD95-F1
#
_cell.length_a   1.000
_cell.length_b   1.000
_cell.length_c   1.000
_cell.angle_alpha   90.00
_cell.angle_beta   90.00
_cell.angle_gamma   90.00
#
_symmetry.space_group_name_H-M   'P 1'
#
loop_
_entity.id
_entity.type
_entity.pdbx_description
1 polymer ?
#
loop_
_entity_poly.entity_id
_entity_poly.type
_entity_poly.pdbx_seq_one_letter_code
_entity_poly.pdbx_strand_id
1 'polypeptide(L)' 'MTTSSREKTMPEITISMAEGRTDEQKAGMMRDITQALVKNLGVDADAVVIQINEAPLRHKMKGGKTFVERAAAAKK' A
#
# COMPACT_ATOMS: atom_id res chain seq x y z
N MET A 1 -20.81 2.66 -32.81
CA MET A 1 -20.05 3.52 -31.87
C MET A 1 -19.67 2.68 -30.69
N THR A 2 -18.47 2.11 -30.72
CA THR A 2 -17.99 1.14 -29.72
C THR A 2 -17.38 1.93 -28.57
N THR A 3 -18.15 2.12 -27.50
CA THR A 3 -17.66 2.78 -26.29
C THR A 3 -16.46 2.00 -25.75
N SER A 4 -15.39 2.73 -25.49
CA SER A 4 -14.06 2.25 -25.08
C SER A 4 -14.13 1.22 -23.94
N SER A 5 -13.74 -0.02 -24.23
CA SER A 5 -13.55 -1.09 -23.23
C SER A 5 -12.33 -0.84 -22.32
N ARG A 6 -11.58 0.26 -22.50
CA ARG A 6 -10.33 0.54 -21.78
C ARG A 6 -10.50 1.33 -20.48
N GLU A 7 -11.72 1.76 -20.15
CA GLU A 7 -12.03 2.39 -18.85
C GLU A 7 -12.55 1.39 -17.79
N LYS A 8 -12.82 0.14 -18.17
CA LYS A 8 -13.10 -0.91 -17.20
C LYS A 8 -11.76 -1.29 -16.53
N THR A 9 -11.61 -0.80 -15.30
CA THR A 9 -10.78 -1.37 -14.23
C THR A 9 -9.26 -1.28 -14.38
N MET A 10 -8.69 -0.09 -14.15
CA MET A 10 -7.27 0.08 -13.84
C MET A 10 -7.13 0.47 -12.35
N PRO A 11 -7.14 -0.50 -11.41
CA PRO A 11 -7.08 -0.18 -9.99
C PRO A 11 -5.70 0.32 -9.59
N GLU A 12 -5.68 1.46 -8.90
CA GLU A 12 -4.48 2.05 -8.31
C GLU A 12 -4.53 1.97 -6.78
N ILE A 13 -3.44 1.51 -6.17
CA ILE A 13 -3.33 1.28 -4.73
C ILE A 13 -2.11 2.01 -4.21
N THR A 14 -2.33 2.94 -3.28
CA THR A 14 -1.25 3.60 -2.53
C THR A 14 -1.14 2.99 -1.14
N ILE A 15 0.04 2.49 -0.80
CA ILE A 15 0.35 1.91 0.50
C ILE A 15 1.17 2.91 1.30
N SER A 16 0.61 3.42 2.39
CA SER A 16 1.32 4.34 3.29
C SER A 16 1.78 3.61 4.55
N MET A 17 3.07 3.29 4.65
CA MET A 17 3.63 2.48 5.74
C MET A 17 4.80 3.15 6.46
N ALA A 18 5.24 2.59 7.58
CA ALA A 18 6.48 3.02 8.21
C ALA A 18 7.66 2.36 7.47
N GLU A 19 8.80 3.03 7.40
CA GLU A 19 10.01 2.45 6.82
C GLU A 19 10.51 1.24 7.63
N GLY A 20 11.37 0.42 7.01
CA GLY A 20 12.09 -0.67 7.69
C GLY A 20 11.69 -2.08 7.26
N ARG A 21 10.91 -2.23 6.20
CA ARG A 21 10.73 -3.53 5.52
C ARG A 21 11.77 -3.72 4.43
N THR A 22 12.16 -4.97 4.19
CA THR A 22 13.08 -5.30 3.09
C THR A 22 12.35 -5.19 1.75
N ASP A 23 13.11 -5.09 0.66
CA ASP A 23 12.53 -4.99 -0.68
C ASP A 23 11.82 -6.30 -1.08
N GLU A 24 12.29 -7.46 -0.61
CA GLU A 24 11.62 -8.74 -0.81
C GLU A 24 10.26 -8.77 -0.10
N GLN A 25 10.17 -8.24 1.12
CA GLN A 25 8.91 -8.14 1.85
C GLN A 25 7.92 -7.21 1.15
N LYS A 26 8.39 -6.05 0.68
CA LYS A 26 7.57 -5.10 -0.08
C LYS A 26 7.07 -5.72 -1.38
N ALA A 27 7.96 -6.36 -2.16
CA ALA A 27 7.60 -7.02 -3.40
C ALA A 27 6.64 -8.19 -3.20
N GLY A 28 6.86 -9.01 -2.17
CA GLY A 28 5.95 -10.10 -1.80
C GLY A 28 4.53 -9.60 -1.51
N MET A 29 4.42 -8.58 -0.66
CA MET A 29 3.13 -7.95 -0.35
C MET A 29 2.44 -7.38 -1.60
N MET A 30 3.17 -6.69 -2.48
CA MET A 30 2.59 -6.14 -3.71
C MET A 30 2.03 -7.24 -4.62
N ARG A 31 2.73 -8.38 -4.75
CA ARG A 31 2.24 -9.54 -5.52
C ARG A 31 0.95 -10.09 -4.93
N ASP A 32 0.90 -10.26 -3.62
CA ASP A 32 -0.30 -10.79 -2.94
C ASP A 32 -1.51 -9.85 -3.11
N ILE A 33 -1.30 -8.53 -3.04
CA ILE A 33 -2.35 -7.53 -3.30
C ILE A 33 -2.83 -7.61 -4.74
N THR A 34 -1.92 -7.65 -5.72
CA THR A 34 -2.30 -7.82 -7.13
C THR A 34 -3.15 -9.07 -7.33
N GLN A 35 -2.74 -10.22 -6.76
CA GLN A 35 -3.52 -11.46 -6.85
C GLN A 35 -4.91 -11.34 -6.20
N ALA A 36 -5.01 -10.63 -5.07
CA ALA A 36 -6.30 -10.38 -4.43
C ALA A 36 -7.24 -9.56 -5.35
N LEU A 37 -6.70 -8.58 -6.09
CA LEU A 37 -7.51 -7.76 -7.00
C LEU A 37 -7.94 -8.55 -8.24
N VAL A 38 -7.04 -9.30 -8.85
CA VAL A 38 -7.38 -10.21 -9.97
C VAL A 38 -8.48 -11.17 -9.55
N LYS A 39 -8.32 -11.83 -8.40
CA LYS A 39 -9.27 -12.82 -7.88
C LYS A 39 -10.65 -12.24 -7.58
N ASN A 40 -10.71 -11.08 -6.93
CA ASN A 40 -11.97 -10.56 -6.39
C ASN A 40 -12.65 -9.54 -7.29
N LEU A 41 -11.90 -8.87 -8.17
CA LEU A 41 -12.42 -7.80 -9.03
C LEU A 41 -12.40 -8.19 -10.53
N GLY A 42 -11.80 -9.34 -10.89
CA GLY A 42 -11.77 -9.83 -12.27
C GLY A 42 -10.97 -8.94 -13.22
N VAL A 43 -9.98 -8.23 -12.69
CA VAL A 43 -9.11 -7.32 -13.46
C VAL A 43 -7.87 -8.06 -13.97
N ASP A 44 -7.32 -7.62 -15.09
CA ASP A 44 -6.02 -8.11 -15.55
C ASP A 44 -4.90 -7.62 -14.63
N ALA A 45 -3.92 -8.49 -14.34
CA ALA A 45 -2.79 -8.13 -13.48
C ALA A 45 -2.00 -6.94 -14.02
N ASP A 46 -1.87 -6.83 -15.34
CA ASP A 46 -1.16 -5.74 -16.02
C ASP A 46 -1.89 -4.39 -15.92
N ALA A 47 -3.17 -4.39 -15.50
CA ALA A 47 -3.94 -3.18 -15.23
C ALA A 47 -3.81 -2.68 -13.79
N VAL A 48 -3.11 -3.41 -12.90
CA VAL A 48 -2.98 -3.06 -11.48
C VAL A 48 -1.73 -2.22 -11.25
N VAL A 49 -1.90 -1.05 -10.63
CA VAL A 49 -0.79 -0.17 -10.21
C VAL A 49 -0.71 -0.13 -8.68
N ILE A 50 0.49 -0.34 -8.13
CA ILE A 50 0.74 -0.25 -6.68
C ILE A 50 1.94 0.65 -6.43
N GLN A 51 1.76 1.66 -5.56
CA GLN A 51 2.81 2.56 -5.10
C GLN A 51 2.97 2.47 -3.59
N ILE A 52 4.21 2.45 -3.12
CA ILE A 52 4.54 2.48 -1.69
C ILE A 52 5.07 3.86 -1.31
N ASN A 53 4.49 4.44 -0.25
CA ASN A 53 4.92 5.67 0.40
C ASN A 53 5.36 5.33 1.83
N GLU A 54 6.67 5.41 2.10
CA GLU A 54 7.25 5.14 3.42
C GLU A 54 7.61 6.43 4.16
N ALA A 55 7.57 6.38 5.49
CA ALA A 55 8.11 7.43 6.33
C ALA A 55 8.72 6.86 7.62
N PRO A 56 9.79 7.47 8.14
CA PRO A 56 10.34 7.09 9.44
C PRO A 56 9.30 7.30 10.55
N LEU A 57 9.40 6.53 11.64
CA LEU A 57 8.44 6.61 12.77
C LEU A 57 8.37 8.00 13.43
N ARG A 58 9.43 8.80 13.30
CA ARG A 58 9.46 10.20 13.77
C ARG A 58 8.67 11.17 12.87
N HIS A 59 8.33 10.79 11.64
CA HIS A 59 7.54 11.60 10.70
C HIS A 59 6.11 11.08 10.52
N LYS A 60 5.72 10.00 11.21
CA LYS A 60 4.34 9.52 11.27
C LYS A 60 3.79 9.70 12.68
N MET A 61 2.53 10.11 12.78
CA MET A 61 1.87 10.37 14.07
C MET A 61 0.46 9.80 14.11
N LYS A 62 0.01 9.46 15.32
CA LYS A 62 -1.38 9.03 15.60
C LYS A 62 -1.83 9.62 16.93
N GLY A 63 -2.92 10.39 16.90
CA GLY A 63 -3.47 11.03 18.10
C GLY A 63 -2.54 12.08 18.69
N GLY A 64 -1.99 12.97 17.86
CA GLY A 64 -1.16 14.09 18.30
C GLY A 64 0.28 13.73 18.71
N LYS A 65 0.69 12.46 18.60
CA LYS A 65 2.04 12.00 18.98
C LYS A 65 2.65 11.16 17.87
N THR A 66 3.93 11.38 17.59
CA THR A 66 4.75 10.54 16.71
C THR A 66 4.78 9.10 17.21
N PHE A 67 5.04 8.14 16.32
CA PHE A 67 5.18 6.75 16.76
C PHE A 67 6.38 6.55 17.71
N VAL A 68 7.41 7.41 17.63
CA VAL A 68 8.51 7.43 18.60
C VAL A 68 8.03 7.84 19.99
N GLU A 69 7.27 8.94 20.12
CA GLU A 69 6.71 9.39 21.40
C GLU A 69 5.75 8.35 22.01
N ARG A 70 4.94 7.70 21.16
CA ARG A 70 4.04 6.61 21.61
C ARG A 70 4.82 5.42 22.14
N ALA A 71 5.90 5.00 21.47
CA ALA A 71 6.73 3.89 21.92
C ALA A 71 7.46 4.21 23.23
N ALA A 72 7.91 5.46 23.42
CA ALA A 72 8.52 5.89 24.68
C ALA A 72 7.51 5.91 25.84
N ALA A 73 6.27 6.33 25.58
CA ALA A 73 5.20 6.35 26.60
C ALA A 73 4.76 4.94 27.03
N ALA A 74 4.77 3.96 26.13
CA ALA A 74 4.39 2.58 26.44
C ALA A 74 5.44 1.80 27.28
N LYS A 75 6.66 2.35 27.41
CA LYS A 75 7.75 1.77 28.21
C LYS A 75 7.83 2.35 29.63
N LYS A 76 6.95 3.29 29.96
CA LYS A 76 6.78 3.84 31.32
C LYS A 76 5.59 3.19 31.98
#